data_AF-A0A2U1KAS7-F1
#
_entry.id   AF-A0A2U1KAS7-F1
#
_cell.length_a   1.000
_cell.length_b   1.000
_cell.length_c   1.000
_cell.angle_alpha   90.00
_cell.angle_beta   90.00
_cell.angle_gamma   90.00
#
_symmetry.space_group_name_H-M   'P 1'
#
loop_
_entity.id
_entity.type
_entity.pdbx_description
1 polymer ?
#
loop_
_entity_poly.entity_id
_entity_poly.type
_entity_poly.pdbx_seq_one_letter_code
_entity_poly.pdbx_strand_id
1 'polypeptide(L)'
;MEPLHKATWQKAGIYNAVLNSSYKIIKNQDLILGFAQKWCHEMKTFVFKWGEVGISLEDMMVFGGYPVLGRCVVLDVEDDESKRVVRILYDAMSE
;
A
#
# COMPACT_ATOMS: atom_id res chain seq x y z
N MET A 1 7.53 18.74 -16.07
CA MET A 1 6.60 17.83 -16.79
C MET A 1 5.14 18.07 -16.38
N GLU A 2 4.83 18.09 -15.08
CA GLU A 2 3.44 18.22 -14.60
C GLU A 2 2.62 19.39 -15.18
N PRO A 3 3.09 20.66 -15.18
CA PRO A 3 2.26 21.78 -15.62
C PRO A 3 1.87 21.73 -17.12
N LEU A 4 2.61 21.00 -17.96
CA LEU A 4 2.34 20.91 -19.40
C LEU A 4 1.29 19.85 -19.75
N HIS A 5 1.23 18.74 -18.99
CA HIS A 5 0.40 17.58 -19.34
C HIS A 5 -0.80 17.36 -18.43
N LYS A 6 -0.93 18.13 -17.34
CA LYS A 6 -1.99 18.01 -16.34
C LYS A 6 -3.39 17.88 -16.95
N ALA A 7 -3.78 18.79 -17.85
CA ALA A 7 -5.10 18.79 -18.48
C ALA A 7 -5.36 17.51 -19.29
N THR A 8 -4.37 17.05 -20.06
CA THR A 8 -4.46 15.81 -20.86
C THR A 8 -4.59 14.58 -19.96
N TRP A 9 -3.80 14.50 -18.88
CA TRP A 9 -3.86 13.39 -17.94
C TRP A 9 -5.16 13.36 -17.13
N GLN A 10 -5.71 14.52 -16.76
CA GLN A 10 -7.01 14.60 -16.10
C GLN A 10 -8.12 14.11 -17.04
N LYS A 11 -8.11 14.55 -18.30
CA LYS A 11 -9.08 14.11 -19.32
C LYS A 11 -9.00 12.60 -19.57
N ALA A 12 -7.80 12.02 -19.53
CA ALA A 12 -7.57 10.59 -19.68
C ALA A 12 -7.80 9.78 -18.40
N GLY A 13 -8.09 10.42 -17.25
CA GLY A 13 -8.27 9.74 -15.97
C GLY A 13 -6.99 9.20 -15.32
N ILE A 14 -5.81 9.52 -15.85
CA ILE A 14 -4.52 8.98 -15.39
C ILE A 14 -3.71 9.95 -14.53
N TYR A 15 -4.23 11.15 -14.24
CA TYR A 15 -3.50 12.20 -13.52
C TYR A 15 -2.93 11.73 -12.18
N ASN A 16 -3.74 11.10 -11.33
CA ASN A 16 -3.30 10.64 -10.02
C ASN A 16 -2.26 9.50 -10.14
N ALA A 17 -2.40 8.60 -11.12
CA ALA A 17 -1.44 7.53 -11.35
C ALA A 17 -0.07 8.09 -11.76
N VAL A 18 -0.05 9.06 -12.68
CA VAL A 18 1.21 9.72 -13.09
C VAL A 18 1.83 10.49 -11.93
N LEU A 19 1.03 11.23 -11.17
CA LEU A 19 1.50 11.96 -9.99
C LEU A 19 2.12 11.01 -8.96
N ASN A 20 1.43 9.92 -8.62
CA ASN A 20 1.92 8.93 -7.66
C ASN A 20 3.16 8.18 -8.16
N SER A 21 3.26 7.90 -9.47
CA SER A 21 4.45 7.23 -10.05
C SER A 21 5.69 8.11 -10.11
N SER A 22 5.51 9.43 -10.22
CA SER A 22 6.60 10.40 -10.30
C SER A 22 6.97 11.00 -8.95
N TYR A 23 6.10 10.85 -7.94
CA TYR A 23 6.36 11.29 -6.59
C TYR A 23 7.38 10.39 -5.91
N LYS A 24 8.48 10.98 -5.43
CA LYS A 24 9.47 10.25 -4.63
C LYS A 24 9.00 10.17 -3.19
N ILE A 25 8.51 8.99 -2.80
CA ILE A 25 8.26 8.68 -1.39
C ILE A 25 9.63 8.54 -0.71
N ILE A 26 9.99 9.51 0.14
CA ILE A 26 11.19 9.43 0.96
C ILE A 26 10.90 8.41 2.08
N LYS A 27 11.46 7.21 1.93
CA LYS A 27 11.34 6.15 2.92
C LYS A 27 12.48 6.28 3.92
N ASN A 28 12.15 6.57 5.17
CA ASN A 28 13.10 6.42 6.27
C ASN A 28 13.04 4.95 6.74
N GLN A 29 14.05 4.17 6.37
CA GLN A 29 14.11 2.74 6.70
C GLN A 29 14.13 2.50 8.21
N ASP A 30 14.85 3.33 8.97
CA ASP A 30 14.93 3.21 10.43
C ASP A 30 13.57 3.42 11.09
N LEU A 31 12.78 4.40 10.61
CA LEU A 31 11.42 4.60 11.10
C LEU A 31 10.51 3.42 10.77
N ILE A 32 10.59 2.88 9.55
CA ILE A 32 9.79 1.73 9.14
C ILE A 32 10.12 0.51 10.00
N LEU A 33 11.41 0.22 10.18
CA LEU A 33 11.87 -0.89 11.03
C LEU A 33 11.49 -0.67 12.49
N GLY A 34 11.58 0.57 12.99
CA GLY A 34 11.16 0.93 14.34
C GLY A 34 9.68 0.67 14.58
N PHE A 35 8.81 0.96 13.60
CA PHE A 35 7.39 0.59 13.66
C PHE A 35 7.19 -0.92 13.56
N ALA A 36 7.87 -1.60 12.65
CA ALA A 36 7.75 -3.06 12.47
C ALA A 36 8.06 -3.82 13.77
N GLN A 37 9.05 -3.36 14.55
CA GLN A 37 9.39 -3.93 15.85
C GLN A 37 8.28 -3.77 16.92
N LYS A 38 7.32 -2.87 16.71
CA LYS A 38 6.17 -2.66 17.62
C LYS A 38 4.95 -3.49 17.21
N TRP A 39 5.01 -4.19 16.09
CA TRP A 39 3.90 -5.01 15.61
C TRP A 39 3.63 -6.19 16.56
N CYS A 40 2.40 -6.28 17.06
CA CYS A 40 1.89 -7.40 17.82
C CYS A 40 1.01 -8.26 16.90
N HIS A 41 1.45 -9.49 16.61
CA HIS A 41 0.74 -10.40 15.72
C HIS A 41 -0.65 -10.80 16.25
N GLU A 42 -0.78 -10.95 17.56
CA GLU A 42 -2.04 -11.38 18.20
C GLU A 42 -3.14 -10.33 18.06
N MET A 43 -2.82 -9.07 18.33
CA MET A 43 -3.78 -7.97 18.26
C MET A 43 -3.88 -7.33 16.88
N LYS A 44 -2.92 -7.61 15.98
CA LYS A 44 -2.80 -6.99 14.65
C LYS A 44 -2.67 -5.47 14.74
N THR A 45 -1.92 -5.00 15.72
CA THR A 45 -1.71 -3.60 16.05
C THR A 45 -0.26 -3.33 16.43
N PHE A 46 0.12 -2.05 16.45
CA PHE A 46 1.41 -1.59 16.93
C PHE A 46 1.31 -1.17 18.40
N VAL A 47 2.13 -1.77 19.26
CA VAL A 47 2.11 -1.53 20.71
C VAL A 47 3.24 -0.60 21.12
N PHE A 48 2.90 0.54 21.68
CA PHE A 48 3.82 1.53 22.23
C PHE A 48 3.65 1.67 23.74
N LYS A 49 4.64 2.24 24.43
CA LYS A 49 4.55 2.53 25.87
C LYS A 49 3.39 3.46 26.23
N TRP A 50 2.93 4.25 25.27
CA TRP A 50 1.91 5.28 25.44
C TRP A 50 0.56 4.90 24.82
N GLY A 51 0.43 3.74 24.17
CA GLY A 51 -0.83 3.33 23.56
C GLY A 51 -0.67 2.28 22.46
N GLU A 52 -1.80 1.92 21.87
CA GLU A 52 -1.90 0.93 20.79
C GLU A 52 -2.42 1.61 19.52
N VAL A 53 -1.84 1.28 18.38
CA VAL A 53 -2.21 1.85 17.08
C VAL A 53 -2.57 0.71 16.13
N GLY A 54 -3.83 0.66 15.71
CA GLY A 54 -4.28 -0.24 14.65
C GLY A 54 -4.29 0.46 13.29
N ILE A 55 -4.29 -0.34 12.22
CA ILE A 55 -4.61 0.11 10.87
C ILE A 55 -5.92 -0.58 10.47
N SER A 56 -6.93 0.21 10.13
CA SER A 56 -8.23 -0.30 9.70
C SER A 56 -8.27 -0.60 8.20
N LEU A 57 -9.31 -1.31 7.77
CA LEU A 57 -9.53 -1.58 6.34
C LEU A 57 -9.92 -0.29 5.60
N GLU A 58 -10.60 0.62 6.28
CA GLU A 58 -10.93 1.95 5.80
C GLU A 58 -9.67 2.78 5.54
N ASP A 59 -8.67 2.70 6.43
CA ASP A 59 -7.37 3.34 6.23
C ASP A 59 -6.68 2.79 4.98
N MET A 60 -6.69 1.47 4.78
CA MET A 60 -6.11 0.82 3.59
C MET A 60 -6.83 1.22 2.29
N MET A 61 -8.14 1.48 2.34
CA MET A 61 -8.89 1.97 1.20
C MET A 61 -8.50 3.41 0.84
N VAL A 62 -8.39 4.28 1.84
CA VAL A 62 -8.05 5.70 1.64
C VAL A 62 -6.59 5.87 1.19
N PHE A 63 -5.65 5.15 1.81
CA PHE A 63 -4.22 5.32 1.56
C PHE A 63 -3.68 4.41 0.45
N GLY A 64 -4.20 3.19 0.32
CA GLY A 64 -3.67 2.17 -0.60
C GLY A 64 -4.57 1.87 -1.80
N GLY A 65 -5.79 2.41 -1.85
CA GLY A 65 -6.76 2.08 -2.90
C GLY A 65 -7.24 0.63 -2.84
N TYR A 66 -7.08 -0.04 -1.69
CA TYR A 66 -7.47 -1.44 -1.52
C TYR A 66 -8.95 -1.58 -1.17
N PRO A 67 -9.64 -2.64 -1.63
CA PRO A 67 -11.05 -2.87 -1.35
C PRO A 67 -11.25 -3.33 0.09
N VAL A 68 -12.16 -2.63 0.78
CA VAL A 68 -12.55 -2.87 2.18
C VAL A 68 -13.08 -4.29 2.41
N LEU A 69 -13.67 -4.91 1.39
CA LEU A 69 -14.25 -6.25 1.48
C LEU A 69 -13.21 -7.39 1.49
N GLY A 70 -11.92 -7.07 1.61
CA GLY A 70 -10.85 -8.07 1.65
C GLY A 70 -10.68 -8.87 0.35
N ARG A 71 -11.31 -8.42 -0.76
CA ARG A 71 -11.07 -9.04 -2.06
C ARG A 71 -9.67 -8.64 -2.51
N CYS A 72 -8.80 -9.62 -2.72
CA CYS A 72 -7.49 -9.32 -3.27
C CYS A 72 -7.70 -8.62 -4.64
N VAL A 73 -7.14 -7.42 -4.82
CA VAL A 73 -7.06 -6.77 -6.14
C VAL A 73 -5.92 -7.45 -6.90
N VAL A 74 -5.99 -8.76 -7.05
CA VAL A 74 -5.26 -9.43 -8.11
C VAL A 74 -6.09 -9.16 -9.36
N LEU A 75 -6.00 -7.93 -9.86
CA LEU A 75 -6.25 -7.71 -11.28
C LEU A 75 -5.29 -8.63 -12.02
N ASP A 76 -5.72 -9.27 -13.10
CA ASP A 76 -4.90 -10.19 -13.90
C ASP A 76 -3.50 -9.63 -14.13
N VAL A 77 -2.56 -10.01 -13.25
CA VAL A 77 -1.24 -9.41 -13.28
C VAL A 77 -0.46 -10.19 -14.31
N GLU A 78 -0.25 -9.59 -15.48
CA GLU A 78 0.46 -10.25 -16.58
C GLU A 78 1.97 -10.36 -16.30
N ASP A 79 2.52 -9.43 -15.50
CA ASP A 79 3.93 -9.35 -15.14
C ASP A 79 4.36 -10.45 -14.14
N ASP A 80 5.48 -11.10 -14.42
CA ASP A 80 5.96 -12.27 -13.68
C ASP A 80 6.48 -11.92 -12.27
N GLU A 81 7.07 -10.74 -12.08
CA GLU A 81 7.52 -10.29 -10.75
C GLU A 81 6.34 -10.04 -9.83
N SER A 82 5.29 -9.42 -10.37
CA SER A 82 4.08 -9.15 -9.62
C SER A 82 3.30 -10.44 -9.30
N LYS A 83 3.26 -11.42 -10.22
CA LYS A 83 2.72 -12.78 -9.91
C LYS A 83 3.50 -13.45 -8.79
N ARG A 84 4.83 -13.30 -8.77
CA ARG A 84 5.69 -13.85 -7.72
C ARG A 84 5.38 -13.23 -6.36
N VAL A 85 5.25 -11.90 -6.29
CA VAL A 85 4.87 -11.20 -5.07
C VAL A 85 3.49 -11.65 -4.58
N VAL A 86 2.51 -11.76 -5.48
CA VAL A 86 1.16 -12.25 -5.16
C VAL A 86 1.21 -13.67 -4.58
N ARG A 87 2.02 -14.56 -5.16
CA ARG A 87 2.18 -15.94 -4.65
C ARG A 87 2.75 -15.97 -3.24
N ILE A 88 3.79 -15.16 -2.96
CA ILE A 88 4.36 -15.03 -1.62
C ILE A 88 3.31 -14.54 -0.60
N LEU A 89 2.46 -13.58 -1.00
CA LEU A 89 1.39 -13.08 -0.14
C LEU A 89 0.35 -14.15 0.16
N TYR A 90 -0.05 -14.96 -0.83
CA TYR A 90 -0.99 -16.05 -0.62
C TYR A 90 -0.43 -17.15 0.29
N ASP A 91 0.84 -17.51 0.12
CA ASP A 91 1.50 -18.51 0.96
C ASP A 91 1.56 -18.02 2.41
N ALA A 92 1.94 -16.75 2.64
CA ALA A 92 1.99 -16.15 3.97
C ALA A 92 0.62 -15.96 4.64
N MET A 93 -0.46 -15.94 3.88
CA MET A 93 -1.84 -15.88 4.40
C MET A 93 -2.43 -17.26 4.71
N SER A 94 -1.80 -18.33 4.24
CA SER A 94 -2.27 -19.71 4.39
C SER A 94 -1.61 -20.46 5.57
N GLU A 95 -0.63 -19.83 6.22
CA GLU A 95 -0.01 -20.24 7.49
C GLU A 95 -0.67 -19.52 8.69
#